data_AF-A0A5B7K350-F1
#
_entry.id   AF-A0A5B7K350-F1
#
_cell.length_a   1.000
_cell.length_b   1.000
_cell.length_c   1.000
_cell.angle_alpha   90.00
_cell.angle_beta   90.00
_cell.angle_gamma   90.00
#
_symmetry.space_group_name_H-M   'P 1'
#
loop_
_entity.id
_entity.type
_entity.pdbx_description
1 polymer ?
#
loop_
_entity_poly.entity_id
_entity_poly.type
_entity_poly.pdbx_seq_one_letter_code
_entity_poly.pdbx_strand_id
1 'polypeptide(L)'
;MARSLVKILKQEMSEIETCPDCYMNAHQNPKSWFTERSAHPLIWARLKGFPFWPAKAVKWKDGNVDVRFFGRHDRSWVPIKECFLFSEQMPTPLKNRNKTLEACLQEVNSVCVCVCVCVCVCVCVPN
;
A
#
# COMPACT_ATOMS: atom_id res chain seq x y z
N MET A 1 -22.81 16.51 17.91
CA MET A 1 -21.84 17.18 17.02
C MET A 1 -20.39 17.11 17.52
N ALA A 2 -20.08 17.44 18.78
CA ALA A 2 -18.71 17.40 19.31
C ALA A 2 -17.99 16.04 19.20
N ARG A 3 -18.69 14.92 19.44
CA ARG A 3 -18.08 13.57 19.33
C ARG A 3 -17.59 13.23 17.91
N SER A 4 -18.26 13.73 16.87
CA SER A 4 -17.88 13.48 15.47
C SER A 4 -16.62 14.27 15.10
N LEU A 5 -16.54 15.53 15.53
CA LEU A 5 -15.34 16.36 15.39
C LEU A 5 -14.11 15.72 16.05
N VAL A 6 -14.24 15.22 17.28
CA VAL A 6 -13.14 14.52 17.97
C VAL A 6 -12.70 13.27 17.21
N LYS A 7 -13.62 12.53 16.59
CA LYS A 7 -13.26 11.36 15.76
C LYS A 7 -12.47 11.78 14.51
N ILE A 8 -12.89 12.83 13.83
CA ILE A 8 -12.18 13.36 12.66
C ILE A 8 -10.77 13.79 13.05
N LEU A 9 -10.64 14.61 14.10
CA LEU A 9 -9.32 15.08 14.56
C LEU A 9 -8.37 13.93 14.92
N LYS A 10 -8.88 12.89 15.58
CA LYS A 10 -8.08 11.69 15.88
C LYS A 10 -7.64 10.95 14.62
N GLN A 11 -8.51 10.89 13.61
CA GLN A 11 -8.18 10.28 12.32
C GLN A 11 -7.08 11.09 11.63
N GLU A 12 -7.24 12.42 11.51
CA GLU A 12 -6.24 13.32 10.92
C GLU A 12 -4.88 13.20 11.61
N MET A 13 -4.86 13.25 12.94
CA MET A 13 -3.63 13.08 13.73
C MET A 13 -2.97 11.73 13.45
N SER A 14 -3.75 10.64 13.40
CA SER A 14 -3.22 9.31 13.10
C SER A 14 -2.63 9.22 11.69
N GLU A 15 -3.14 9.98 10.72
CA GLU A 15 -2.60 9.99 9.35
C GLU A 15 -1.27 10.74 9.27
N ILE A 16 -1.19 11.89 9.95
CA ILE A 16 0.04 12.68 10.09
C ILE A 16 1.13 11.84 10.78
N GLU A 17 0.79 11.18 11.90
CA GLU A 17 1.71 10.31 12.65
C GLU A 17 2.17 9.09 11.85
N THR A 18 1.35 8.62 10.90
CA THR A 18 1.69 7.45 10.09
C THR A 18 2.72 7.80 9.02
N CYS A 19 2.51 8.89 8.28
CA CYS A 19 3.49 9.43 7.36
C CYS A 19 3.10 10.88 6.98
N PRO A 20 3.88 11.89 7.40
CA PRO A 20 3.57 13.28 7.10
C PRO A 20 3.65 13.57 5.59
N ASP A 21 4.57 12.95 4.87
CA ASP A 21 4.71 13.13 3.42
C ASP A 21 3.48 12.60 2.66
N CYS A 22 2.99 11.40 3.02
CA CYS A 22 1.76 10.87 2.42
C CYS A 22 0.53 11.68 2.79
N TYR A 23 0.47 12.21 4.02
CA TYR A 23 -0.60 13.11 4.44
C TYR A 23 -0.59 14.41 3.61
N MET A 24 0.57 15.05 3.48
CA MET A 24 0.73 16.29 2.72
C MET A 24 0.44 16.09 1.23
N ASN A 25 0.97 15.04 0.62
CA ASN A 25 0.69 14.73 -0.78
C ASN A 25 -0.80 14.48 -1.02
N ALA A 26 -1.47 13.74 -0.12
CA ALA A 26 -2.91 13.49 -0.23
C ALA A 26 -3.75 14.80 -0.24
N HIS A 27 -3.31 15.81 0.51
CA HIS A 27 -3.98 17.10 0.60
C HIS A 27 -3.61 18.05 -0.54
N GLN A 28 -2.36 18.06 -0.98
CA GLN A 28 -1.86 18.98 -2.01
C GLN A 28 -2.18 18.51 -3.43
N ASN A 29 -2.11 17.20 -3.67
CA ASN A 29 -2.21 16.60 -5.01
C ASN A 29 -3.30 15.51 -5.08
N PRO A 30 -4.58 15.80 -4.80
CA PRO A 30 -5.62 14.78 -4.62
C PRO A 30 -5.86 13.87 -5.84
N LYS A 31 -5.38 14.25 -7.04
CA LYS A 31 -5.49 13.45 -8.26
C LYS A 31 -4.33 12.47 -8.50
N SER A 32 -3.14 12.74 -7.97
CA SER A 32 -1.90 11.98 -8.24
C SER A 32 -1.12 11.58 -7.00
N TRP A 33 -1.57 11.98 -5.81
CA TRP A 33 -0.87 11.77 -4.54
C TRP A 33 -0.51 10.31 -4.26
N PHE A 34 -1.32 9.37 -4.75
CA PHE A 34 -1.08 7.96 -4.54
C PHE A 34 0.02 7.40 -5.45
N THR A 35 0.21 7.99 -6.62
CA THR A 35 1.28 7.65 -7.58
C THR A 35 2.55 8.45 -7.31
N GLU A 36 2.46 9.51 -6.51
CA GLU A 36 3.60 10.34 -6.13
C GLU A 36 4.56 9.56 -5.22
N ARG A 37 5.86 9.86 -5.36
CA ARG A 37 6.97 9.11 -4.75
C ARG A 37 6.83 9.16 -3.23
N SER A 38 6.50 8.02 -2.63
CA SER A 38 6.51 7.81 -1.19
C SER A 38 7.46 6.65 -0.88
N ALA A 39 8.32 6.79 0.13
CA ALA A 39 9.32 5.77 0.51
C ALA A 39 8.73 4.48 1.13
N HIS A 40 7.44 4.20 0.91
CA HIS A 40 6.77 3.01 1.41
C HIS A 40 7.04 1.80 0.51
N PRO A 41 7.43 0.65 1.09
CA PRO A 41 7.61 -0.58 0.33
C PRO A 41 6.34 -0.96 -0.43
N LEU A 42 6.50 -1.31 -1.69
CA LEU A 42 5.45 -1.90 -2.50
C LEU A 42 5.36 -3.38 -2.16
N ILE A 43 4.14 -3.85 -1.90
CA ILE A 43 3.87 -5.24 -1.55
C ILE A 43 2.66 -5.78 -2.33
N TRP A 44 2.62 -7.09 -2.46
CA TRP A 44 1.41 -7.84 -2.72
C TRP A 44 0.74 -8.16 -1.40
N ALA A 45 -0.48 -7.68 -1.16
CA ALA A 45 -1.24 -7.97 0.04
C ALA A 45 -2.54 -8.70 -0.30
N ARG A 46 -2.97 -9.63 0.56
CA ARG A 46 -4.21 -10.40 0.34
C ARG A 46 -5.13 -10.36 1.55
N LEU A 47 -6.40 -10.07 1.27
CA LEU A 47 -7.49 -10.24 2.23
C LEU A 47 -8.20 -11.57 1.99
N LYS A 48 -8.77 -12.15 3.04
CA LYS A 48 -9.52 -13.41 2.94
C LYS A 48 -10.69 -13.24 1.97
N GLY A 49 -10.74 -14.09 0.94
CA GLY A 49 -11.76 -14.04 -0.11
C GLY A 49 -11.43 -13.17 -1.32
N PHE A 50 -10.28 -12.49 -1.32
CA PHE A 50 -9.80 -11.67 -2.45
C PHE A 50 -8.47 -12.20 -2.99
N PRO A 51 -8.14 -11.92 -4.26
CA PRO A 51 -6.81 -12.21 -4.80
C PRO A 51 -5.75 -11.30 -4.15
N PHE A 52 -4.47 -11.62 -4.38
CA PHE A 52 -3.39 -10.66 -4.08
C PHE A 52 -3.60 -9.38 -4.87
N TRP A 53 -3.40 -8.25 -4.21
CA TRP A 53 -3.55 -6.93 -4.78
C TRP A 53 -2.32 -6.09 -4.44
N PRO A 54 -1.84 -5.24 -5.36
CA PRO A 54 -0.71 -4.38 -5.05
C PRO A 54 -1.11 -3.34 -4.02
N ALA A 55 -0.21 -3.05 -3.09
CA ALA A 55 -0.42 -2.08 -2.03
C ALA A 55 0.90 -1.42 -1.59
N LYS A 56 0.78 -0.27 -0.93
CA LYS A 56 1.86 0.36 -0.16
C LYS A 56 1.79 -0.13 1.29
N ALA A 57 2.89 -0.63 1.83
CA ALA A 57 3.03 -0.94 3.25
C ALA A 57 3.37 0.33 4.02
N VAL A 58 2.47 0.80 4.89
CA VAL A 58 2.61 2.11 5.54
C VAL A 58 3.01 1.98 7.00
N LYS A 59 2.43 1.02 7.74
CA LYS A 59 2.73 0.80 9.16
C LYS A 59 2.76 -0.69 9.48
N TRP A 60 3.51 -1.05 10.52
CA TRP A 60 3.57 -2.40 11.06
C TRP A 60 3.16 -2.38 12.53
N LYS A 61 2.30 -3.31 12.94
CA LYS A 61 1.87 -3.46 14.33
C LYS A 61 1.34 -4.87 14.60
N ASP A 62 1.79 -5.49 15.69
CA ASP A 62 1.25 -6.75 16.23
C ASP A 62 1.08 -7.88 15.20
N GLY A 63 2.06 -8.07 14.31
CA GLY A 63 1.97 -9.12 13.29
C GLY A 63 1.17 -8.75 12.03
N ASN A 64 0.65 -7.53 11.96
CA ASN A 64 -0.14 -7.01 10.85
C ASN A 64 0.51 -5.77 10.22
N VAL A 65 0.39 -5.68 8.90
CA VAL A 65 0.81 -4.54 8.09
C VAL A 65 -0.43 -3.69 7.78
N ASP A 66 -0.38 -2.39 8.05
CA ASP A 66 -1.33 -1.42 7.50
C ASP A 66 -0.97 -1.16 6.04
N VAL A 67 -1.85 -1.58 5.15
CA VAL A 67 -1.65 -1.52 3.71
C VAL A 67 -2.66 -0.57 3.08
N ARG A 68 -2.21 0.21 2.10
CA ARG A 68 -3.08 1.00 1.22
C ARG A 68 -3.06 0.41 -0.17
N PHE A 69 -4.20 -0.05 -0.65
CA PHE A 69 -4.32 -0.72 -1.96
C PHE A 69 -4.32 0.29 -3.12
N PHE A 70 -3.69 -0.07 -4.24
CA PHE A 70 -3.81 0.70 -5.49
C PHE A 70 -5.22 0.61 -6.09
N GLY A 71 -5.61 1.60 -6.90
CA GLY A 71 -6.95 1.74 -7.46
C GLY A 71 -7.93 2.45 -6.52
N ARG A 72 -8.60 1.72 -5.61
CA ARG A 72 -9.61 2.32 -4.71
C ARG A 72 -9.04 3.07 -3.51
N HIS A 73 -7.73 2.94 -3.25
CA HIS A 73 -7.05 3.54 -2.09
C HIS A 73 -7.63 3.10 -0.74
N ASP A 74 -8.26 1.92 -0.71
CA ASP A 74 -8.78 1.30 0.50
C ASP A 74 -7.63 0.95 1.46
N ARG A 75 -7.91 1.06 2.76
CA ARG A 75 -6.95 0.78 3.84
C ARG A 75 -7.34 -0.48 4.58
N SER A 76 -6.37 -1.31 4.95
CA SER A 76 -6.64 -2.50 5.74
C SER A 76 -5.42 -2.97 6.52
N TRP A 77 -5.68 -3.64 7.63
CA TRP A 77 -4.65 -4.39 8.34
C TRP A 77 -4.60 -5.82 7.78
N VAL A 78 -3.45 -6.20 7.23
CA VAL A 78 -3.23 -7.51 6.62
C VAL A 78 -2.16 -8.26 7.42
N PRO A 79 -2.37 -9.53 7.80
CA PRO A 79 -1.33 -10.31 8.46
C PRO A 79 -0.07 -10.41 7.60
N ILE A 80 1.13 -10.32 8.18
CA ILE A 80 2.39 -10.37 7.41
C ILE A 80 2.55 -11.61 6.54
N LYS A 81 1.96 -12.72 6.97
CA LYS A 81 1.99 -14.00 6.23
C LYS A 81 1.26 -13.91 4.89
N GLU A 82 0.40 -12.91 4.73
CA GLU A 82 -0.38 -12.61 3.54
C GLU A 82 0.16 -11.38 2.79
N CYS A 83 1.37 -10.94 3.14
CA CYS A 83 2.09 -9.85 2.50
C CYS A 83 3.39 -10.38 1.88
N PHE A 84 3.61 -10.09 0.60
CA PHE A 84 4.83 -10.42 -0.12
C PHE A 84 5.43 -9.15 -0.72
N LEU A 85 6.75 -9.07 -0.84
CA LEU A 85 7.38 -7.95 -1.54
C LEU A 85 6.86 -7.89 -2.98
N PHE A 86 6.61 -6.67 -3.49
CA PHE A 86 6.12 -6.52 -4.85
C PHE A 86 7.16 -6.99 -5.87
N SER A 87 6.70 -7.74 -6.87
CA SER A 87 7.44 -8.25 -8.01
C SER A 87 6.56 -8.15 -9.25
N GLU A 88 7.15 -8.07 -10.44
CA GLU A 88 6.40 -8.03 -11.71
C GLU A 88 5.46 -9.23 -11.86
N GLN A 89 5.89 -10.38 -11.34
CA GLN A 89 5.09 -11.60 -11.31
C GLN A 89 4.31 -11.68 -9.99
N MET A 90 3.02 -11.99 -10.08
CA MET A 90 2.17 -12.13 -8.90
C MET A 90 2.47 -13.45 -8.15
N PRO A 91 2.43 -13.49 -6.81
CA PRO A 91 2.77 -14.70 -6.02
C PRO A 91 1.89 -15.92 -6.33
N THR A 92 0.71 -15.70 -6.90
CA THR A 92 -0.19 -16.77 -7.33
C THR A 92 -0.84 -16.35 -8.64
N PRO A 93 -0.85 -17.17 -9.69
CA PRO A 93 -1.50 -16.80 -10.95
C PRO A 93 -3.02 -16.64 -10.78
N LEU A 94 -3.59 -15.56 -11.33
CA LEU A 94 -5.04 -15.41 -11.39
C LEU A 94 -5.64 -16.42 -12.37
N LYS A 95 -6.75 -17.06 -11.98
CA LYS A 95 -7.55 -17.89 -12.89
C LYS A 95 -8.25 -17.08 -13.99
N ASN A 96 -8.57 -15.80 -13.72
CA ASN A 96 -9.31 -14.92 -14.63
C ASN A 96 -8.57 -13.59 -14.82
N ARG A 97 -8.61 -13.07 -16.06
CA ARG A 97 -8.03 -11.77 -16.42
C ARG A 97 -8.84 -10.66 -15.78
N ASN A 98 -8.23 -9.89 -14.88
CA ASN A 98 -8.88 -8.79 -14.16
C ASN A 98 -8.38 -7.44 -14.71
N LYS A 99 -9.20 -6.77 -15.53
CA LYS A 99 -8.89 -5.46 -16.12
C LYS A 99 -8.59 -4.39 -15.06
N THR A 100 -9.21 -4.48 -13.88
CA THR A 100 -8.95 -3.55 -12.77
C THR A 100 -7.57 -3.78 -12.17
N LEU A 101 -7.09 -5.02 -12.13
CA LEU A 101 -5.72 -5.32 -11.69
C LEU A 101 -4.69 -4.82 -12.70
N GLU A 102 -4.95 -4.96 -14.01
CA GLU A 102 -4.06 -4.42 -15.05
C GLU A 102 -3.91 -2.89 -14.90
N ALA A 103 -5.00 -2.16 -14.65
CA ALA A 103 -4.94 -0.72 -14.38
C ALA A 103 -4.13 -0.39 -13.11
N CYS A 104 -4.33 -1.15 -12.02
CA CYS A 104 -3.55 -0.97 -10.79
C CYS A 104 -2.06 -1.27 -11.00
N LEU A 105 -1.72 -2.26 -11.80
CA LEU A 105 -0.34 -2.58 -12.15
C LEU A 105 0.32 -1.46 -12.97
N GLN A 106 -0.43 -0.77 -13.83
CA GLN A 106 0.05 0.42 -14.53
C GLN A 106 0.33 1.58 -13.56
N GLU A 107 -0.54 1.79 -12.56
CA GLU A 107 -0.29 2.75 -11.48
C GLU A 107 0.98 2.41 -10.69
N VAL A 108 1.16 1.14 -10.33
CA VAL A 108 2.36 0.66 -9.62
C VAL A 108 3.61 0.83 -10.47
N ASN A 109 3.55 0.52 -11.77
CA ASN A 109 4.70 0.69 -12.66
C ASN A 109 5.15 2.15 -12.72
N SER A 110 4.21 3.09 -12.70
CA SER A 110 4.50 4.53 -12.65
C SER A 110 5.26 4.93 -11.38
N VAL A 111 5.06 4.21 -10.26
CA VAL A 111 5.83 4.36 -9.02
C VAL A 111 7.18 3.63 -9.10
N CYS A 112 7.22 2.45 -9.75
CA CYS A 112 8.34 1.52 -9.75
C CYS A 112 9.56 2.01 -10.57
N VAL A 113 9.37 2.72 -11.70
CA VAL A 113 10.47 3.20 -12.57
C VAL A 113 11.53 4.02 -11.78
N CYS A 114 11.13 4.61 -10.66
CA CYS A 114 11.97 5.46 -9.83
C CYS A 114 12.61 4.78 -8.61
N VAL A 115 12.29 3.51 -8.31
CA VAL A 115 12.84 2.75 -7.16
C VAL A 115 13.91 1.74 -7.59
N CYS A 116 14.10 1.54 -8.90
CA CYS A 116 15.17 0.68 -9.46
C CYS A 116 16.60 1.16 -9.15
N VAL A 117 16.78 2.29 -8.47
CA VAL A 117 18.06 2.70 -7.91
C VAL A 117 18.04 2.37 -6.41
N CYS A 118 18.74 1.28 -6.02
CA CYS A 118 19.36 1.07 -4.71
C CYS A 118 18.79 0.07 -3.68
N VAL A 119 17.84 -0.84 -3.96
CA VAL A 119 17.41 -1.80 -2.92
C VAL A 119 17.42 -3.25 -3.39
N CYS A 120 18.63 -3.78 -3.60
CA CYS A 120 18.92 -5.20 -3.35
C CYS A 120 18.80 -5.48 -1.85
N VAL A 121 17.59 -5.54 -1.29
CA VAL A 121 17.41 -6.09 0.07
C VAL A 121 17.15 -7.57 -0.06
N CYS A 122 18.24 -8.32 0.06
CA CYS A 122 18.24 -9.69 0.51
C CYS A 122 17.49 -9.76 1.85
N VAL A 123 16.23 -10.18 1.86
CA VAL A 123 15.61 -10.67 3.08
C VAL A 123 15.99 -12.14 3.21
N CYS A 124 17.05 -12.39 3.98
CA CYS A 124 17.36 -13.73 4.48
C CYS A 124 16.17 -14.23 5.31
N VAL A 125 15.55 -15.32 4.87
CA VAL A 125 14.61 -16.13 5.67
C VAL A 125 15.46 -16.92 6.68
N PRO A 126 15.27 -16.79 8.00
CA PRO A 126 15.89 -17.71 8.95
C PRO A 126 15.16 -19.06 8.92
N ASN A 127 15.96 -20.12 8.86
CA ASN A 127 15.61 -21.54 9.01
C ASN A 127 14.92 -21.81 10.36
#